data_AF-A0A0G9L9P0-F1
#
_entry.id   AF-A0A0G9L9P0-F1
#
_cell.length_a   1.000
_cell.length_b   1.000
_cell.length_c   1.000
_cell.angle_alpha   90.00
_cell.angle_beta   90.00
_cell.angle_gamma   90.00
#
_symmetry.space_group_name_H-M   'P 1'
#
loop_
_entity.id
_entity.type
_entity.pdbx_description
1 polymer ?
#
loop_
_entity_poly.entity_id
_entity_poly.type
_entity_poly.pdbx_seq_one_letter_code
_entity_poly.pdbx_strand_id
1 'polypeptide(L)'
;MKYLLEIQDCKLLGSGAEGSVYLTPEGYALKTFKNIKSAKNEEEILRKTLDSPFFPKPILRISNILIRDYVSGDNLFEYISKHGLPYNLSVEIIDLIEDLKRLKFKRINIRNAHIFVDSKGKIMIIDPRKPYSKITPYPKDIIKILVKLHLFDKFLKDVLKYKPHLISYWTSAYNYLASPRKRRIYRYG
;
A
#
# COMPACT_ATOMS: atom_id res chain seq x y z
N MET A 1 35.41 0.80 -6.64
CA MET A 1 34.52 1.72 -7.39
C MET A 1 33.89 2.67 -6.39
N LYS A 2 34.06 3.99 -6.56
CA LYS A 2 33.52 5.01 -5.63
C LYS A 2 32.16 5.47 -6.18
N TYR A 3 31.08 5.05 -5.54
CA TYR A 3 29.74 5.55 -5.86
C TYR A 3 29.50 6.83 -5.07
N LEU A 4 29.32 7.95 -5.77
CA LEU A 4 28.95 9.24 -5.20
C LEU A 4 27.53 9.54 -5.68
N LEU A 5 26.63 9.83 -4.74
CA LEU A 5 25.26 10.24 -5.05
C LEU A 5 25.02 11.59 -4.39
N GLU A 6 24.77 12.62 -5.20
CA GLU A 6 24.44 13.95 -4.72
C GLU A 6 22.93 14.16 -4.76
N ILE A 7 22.37 14.70 -3.67
CA ILE A 7 20.91 14.94 -3.57
C ILE A 7 20.43 15.92 -4.65
N GLN A 8 21.31 16.81 -5.11
CA GLN A 8 21.03 17.82 -6.15
C GLN A 8 20.69 17.19 -7.50
N ASP A 9 21.27 16.02 -7.79
CA ASP A 9 21.00 15.24 -9.00
C ASP A 9 19.70 14.42 -8.89
N CYS A 10 19.10 14.36 -7.69
CA CYS A 10 17.91 13.57 -7.44
C CYS A 10 16.64 14.40 -7.62
N LYS A 11 15.64 13.83 -8.30
CA LYS A 11 14.32 14.46 -8.45
C LYS A 11 13.49 14.26 -7.18
N LEU A 12 13.03 15.34 -6.55
CA LEU A 12 12.10 15.24 -5.42
C LEU A 12 10.77 14.62 -5.88
N LEU A 13 10.40 13.48 -5.28
CA LEU A 13 9.13 12.79 -5.52
C LEU A 13 8.05 13.23 -4.52
N GLY A 14 8.45 13.56 -3.30
CA GLY A 14 7.52 14.04 -2.28
C GLY A 14 8.22 14.34 -0.96
N SER A 15 7.59 15.18 -0.14
CA SER A 15 8.05 15.50 1.21
C SER A 15 6.88 15.55 2.18
N GLY A 16 7.11 15.18 3.44
CA GLY A 16 6.07 15.17 4.45
C GLY A 16 6.59 14.98 5.86
N ALA A 17 5.69 14.52 6.74
CA ALA A 17 5.95 14.42 8.17
C ALA A 17 7.11 13.47 8.53
N GLU A 18 7.28 12.38 7.77
CA GLU A 18 8.30 11.35 8.03
C GLU A 18 9.65 11.66 7.37
N GLY A 19 9.68 12.57 6.40
CA GLY A 19 10.87 12.96 5.64
C GLY A 19 10.58 13.20 4.16
N SER A 20 11.59 13.03 3.31
CA SER A 20 11.51 13.32 1.87
C SER A 20 11.93 12.10 1.04
N VAL A 21 11.32 11.94 -0.12
CA VAL A 21 11.62 10.87 -1.08
C VAL A 21 12.10 11.49 -2.38
N TYR A 22 13.21 10.99 -2.90
CA TYR A 22 13.85 11.42 -4.13
C TYR A 22 14.01 10.23 -5.07
N LEU A 23 13.98 10.49 -6.38
CA LEU A 23 14.38 9.55 -7.43
C LEU A 23 15.83 9.83 -7.80
N THR A 24 16.69 8.82 -7.67
CA THR A 24 18.09 8.93 -8.09
C THR A 24 18.23 8.80 -9.61
N PRO A 25 19.31 9.31 -10.21
CA PRO A 25 19.58 9.13 -11.64
C PRO A 25 19.59 7.66 -12.11
N GLU A 26 19.95 6.74 -11.21
CA GLU A 26 19.98 5.30 -11.46
C GLU A 26 18.61 4.62 -11.35
N GLY A 27 17.55 5.39 -11.04
CA GLY A 27 16.18 4.88 -10.98
C GLY A 27 15.77 4.28 -9.63
N TYR A 28 16.50 4.58 -8.55
CA TYR A 28 16.14 4.14 -7.21
C TYR A 28 15.39 5.22 -6.42
N ALA A 29 14.57 4.79 -5.46
CA ALA A 29 13.97 5.71 -4.50
C ALA A 29 14.90 5.87 -3.28
N LEU A 30 15.41 7.07 -3.09
CA LEU A 30 16.14 7.49 -1.89
C LEU A 30 15.18 8.20 -0.95
N LYS A 31 14.95 7.62 0.24
CA LYS A 31 14.11 8.21 1.27
C LYS A 31 14.95 8.66 2.45
N THR A 32 14.92 9.96 2.74
CA THR A 32 15.49 10.52 3.95
C THR A 32 14.41 10.58 5.02
N PHE A 33 14.74 10.19 6.25
CA PHE A 33 13.84 10.18 7.38
C PHE A 33 14.26 11.23 8.41
N LYS A 34 13.30 11.88 9.06
CA LYS A 34 13.60 12.78 10.19
C LYS A 34 14.10 12.03 11.43
N ASN A 35 13.77 10.74 11.56
CA ASN A 35 14.11 9.91 12.70
C ASN A 35 14.65 8.55 12.24
N ILE A 36 15.81 8.15 12.77
CA ILE A 36 16.43 6.84 12.50
C ILE A 36 15.52 5.65 12.86
N LYS A 37 14.68 5.78 13.88
CA LYS A 37 13.71 4.73 14.25
C LYS A 37 12.71 4.47 13.13
N SER A 38 12.26 5.51 12.42
CA SER A 38 11.36 5.35 11.28
C SER A 38 12.07 4.64 10.13
N ALA A 39 13.31 4.99 9.83
CA ALA A 39 14.11 4.32 8.80
C ALA A 39 14.32 2.82 9.11
N LYS A 40 14.66 2.49 10.37
CA LYS A 40 14.81 1.10 10.82
C LYS A 40 13.50 0.31 10.70
N ASN A 41 12.38 0.89 11.12
CA ASN A 41 11.08 0.23 11.02
C ASN A 41 10.68 -0.03 9.56
N GLU A 42 10.94 0.90 8.65
CA GLU A 42 10.62 0.72 7.23
C GLU A 42 11.51 -0.34 6.58
N GLU A 43 12.81 -0.31 6.86
CA GLU A 43 13.73 -1.37 6.43
C GLU A 43 13.29 -2.75 6.93
N GLU A 44 12.92 -2.87 8.22
CA GLU A 44 12.46 -4.13 8.80
C GLU A 44 11.20 -4.66 8.10
N ILE A 45 10.25 -3.78 7.75
CA ILE A 45 9.06 -4.19 7.02
C ILE A 45 9.44 -4.69 5.63
N LEU A 46 10.24 -3.94 4.87
CA LEU A 46 10.65 -4.36 3.52
C LEU A 46 11.46 -5.67 3.53
N ARG A 47 12.30 -5.88 4.55
CA ARG A 47 13.02 -7.15 4.74
C ARG A 47 12.09 -8.32 5.04
N LYS A 48 11.00 -8.09 5.78
CA LYS A 48 9.97 -9.10 6.06
C LYS A 48 9.07 -9.42 4.87
N THR A 49 9.08 -8.58 3.83
CA THR A 49 8.24 -8.72 2.65
C THR A 49 9.05 -8.97 1.37
N LEU A 50 10.29 -9.45 1.48
CA LEU A 50 11.17 -9.70 0.33
C LEU A 50 10.62 -10.73 -0.66
N ASP A 51 9.83 -11.68 -0.15
CA ASP A 51 9.18 -12.74 -0.91
C ASP A 51 7.81 -12.32 -1.49
N SER A 52 7.36 -11.10 -1.19
CA SER A 52 6.10 -10.55 -1.70
C SER A 52 6.33 -9.75 -2.97
N PRO A 53 5.48 -9.91 -4.01
CA PRO A 53 5.55 -9.10 -5.21
C PRO A 53 5.00 -7.68 -5.01
N PHE A 54 4.35 -7.39 -3.88
CA PHE A 54 3.64 -6.13 -3.64
C PHE A 54 4.48 -5.06 -2.95
N PHE A 55 5.76 -5.31 -2.69
CA PHE A 55 6.63 -4.37 -1.98
C PHE A 55 7.94 -4.13 -2.75
N PRO A 56 8.49 -2.90 -2.70
CA PRO A 56 9.79 -2.61 -3.29
C PRO A 56 10.91 -3.30 -2.50
N LYS A 57 11.99 -3.70 -3.17
CA LYS A 57 13.11 -4.32 -2.47
C LYS A 57 14.00 -3.25 -1.82
N PRO A 58 14.39 -3.43 -0.56
CA PRO A 58 15.37 -2.56 0.09
C PRO A 58 16.76 -2.89 -0.45
N ILE A 59 17.53 -1.85 -0.79
CA ILE A 59 18.91 -2.00 -1.29
C ILE A 59 19.88 -1.76 -0.15
N LEU A 60 19.78 -0.60 0.50
CA LEU A 60 20.69 -0.20 1.57
C LEU A 60 20.04 0.81 2.50
N ARG A 61 20.33 0.73 3.80
CA ARG A 61 20.05 1.81 4.76
C ARG A 61 21.36 2.38 5.31
N ILE A 62 21.53 3.69 5.19
CA ILE A 62 22.65 4.44 5.81
C ILE A 62 22.03 5.41 6.81
N SER A 63 22.25 5.19 8.11
CA SER A 63 21.65 6.00 9.16
C SER A 63 20.12 6.14 8.98
N ASN A 64 19.62 7.35 8.77
CA ASN A 64 18.24 7.74 8.51
C ASN A 64 17.90 7.84 7.01
N ILE A 65 18.68 7.22 6.12
CA ILE A 65 18.44 7.16 4.68
C ILE A 65 18.20 5.71 4.27
N LEU A 66 17.15 5.46 3.49
CA LEU A 66 16.84 4.15 2.91
C LEU A 66 16.80 4.28 1.38
N ILE A 67 17.54 3.42 0.70
CA ILE A 67 17.53 3.26 -0.75
C ILE A 67 16.79 1.96 -1.06
N ARG A 68 15.83 2.02 -1.99
CA ARG A 68 14.99 0.89 -2.41
C ARG A 68 14.56 1.03 -3.87
N ASP A 69 13.94 0.00 -4.41
CA ASP A 69 13.28 0.09 -5.73
C ASP A 69 12.32 1.28 -5.80
N TYR A 70 12.35 1.99 -6.91
CA TYR A 70 11.35 3.02 -7.22
C TYR A 70 10.01 2.37 -7.54
N VAL A 71 8.94 3.00 -7.07
CA VAL A 71 7.56 2.60 -7.36
C VAL A 71 6.93 3.69 -8.20
N SER A 72 6.68 3.38 -9.47
CA SER A 72 6.02 4.26 -10.43
C SER A 72 4.50 4.06 -10.44
N GLY A 73 3.79 4.95 -11.12
CA GLY A 73 2.37 4.81 -11.39
C GLY A 73 1.50 5.78 -10.59
N ASP A 74 0.19 5.64 -10.79
CA ASP A 74 -0.81 6.45 -10.11
C ASP A 74 -1.23 5.77 -8.80
N ASN A 75 -1.75 6.54 -7.84
CA ASN A 75 -2.38 5.90 -6.70
C ASN A 75 -3.67 5.16 -7.12
N LEU A 76 -4.08 4.15 -6.34
CA LEU A 76 -5.18 3.25 -6.72
C LEU A 76 -6.48 3.98 -7.14
N PHE A 77 -6.87 5.03 -6.41
CA PHE A 77 -8.05 5.83 -6.75
C PHE A 77 -7.91 6.52 -8.11
N GLU A 78 -6.77 7.18 -8.36
CA GLU A 78 -6.50 7.87 -9.62
C GLU A 78 -6.49 6.90 -10.81
N TYR A 79 -5.81 5.76 -10.66
CA TYR A 79 -5.76 4.74 -11.70
C TYR A 79 -7.18 4.23 -12.04
N ILE A 80 -7.95 3.82 -11.03
CA ILE A 80 -9.31 3.29 -11.27
C ILE A 80 -10.23 4.38 -11.84
N SER A 81 -10.05 5.64 -11.43
CA SER A 81 -10.85 6.75 -11.98
C SER A 81 -10.59 6.99 -13.46
N LYS A 82 -9.34 6.78 -13.93
CA LYS A 82 -8.95 6.95 -15.34
C LYS A 82 -9.27 5.73 -16.20
N HIS A 83 -9.08 4.53 -15.67
CA HIS A 83 -9.06 3.28 -16.45
C HIS A 83 -10.20 2.31 -16.10
N GLY A 84 -11.04 2.65 -15.12
CA GLY A 84 -11.99 1.72 -14.53
C GLY A 84 -11.29 0.60 -13.73
N LEU A 85 -12.01 -0.49 -13.52
CA LEU A 85 -11.50 -1.66 -12.80
C LEU A 85 -11.39 -2.85 -13.76
N PRO A 86 -10.29 -3.01 -14.50
CA PRO A 86 -10.10 -4.18 -15.35
C PRO A 86 -9.94 -5.44 -14.49
N TYR A 87 -10.23 -6.62 -15.06
CA TYR A 87 -10.24 -7.88 -14.32
C TYR A 87 -8.89 -8.20 -13.64
N ASN A 88 -7.77 -7.94 -14.33
CA ASN A 88 -6.43 -8.12 -13.77
C ASN A 88 -6.19 -7.26 -12.52
N LEU A 89 -6.69 -6.03 -12.50
CA LEU A 89 -6.54 -5.17 -11.31
C LEU A 89 -7.38 -5.68 -10.14
N SER A 90 -8.58 -6.23 -10.39
CA SER A 90 -9.35 -6.91 -9.34
C SER A 90 -8.59 -8.09 -8.75
N VAL A 91 -7.96 -8.91 -9.59
CA VAL A 91 -7.11 -10.03 -9.18
C VAL A 91 -5.94 -9.54 -8.32
N GLU A 92 -5.23 -8.50 -8.76
CA GLU A 92 -4.12 -7.89 -7.99
C GLU A 92 -4.58 -7.38 -6.63
N ILE A 93 -5.74 -6.73 -6.54
CA ILE A 93 -6.33 -6.29 -5.26
C ILE A 93 -6.62 -7.49 -4.35
N ILE A 94 -7.18 -8.57 -4.89
CA ILE A 94 -7.50 -9.78 -4.11
C ILE A 94 -6.23 -10.41 -3.57
N ASP A 95 -5.25 -10.64 -4.44
CA ASP A 95 -3.98 -11.28 -4.08
C ASP A 95 -3.16 -10.43 -3.12
N LEU A 96 -3.20 -9.10 -3.26
CA LEU A 96 -2.59 -8.21 -2.29
C LEU A 96 -3.14 -8.47 -0.87
N ILE A 97 -4.46 -8.55 -0.72
CA ILE A 97 -5.06 -8.73 0.61
C ILE A 97 -4.75 -10.10 1.20
N GLU A 98 -4.73 -11.14 0.38
CA GLU A 98 -4.29 -12.46 0.82
C GLU A 98 -2.81 -12.48 1.22
N ASP A 99 -1.97 -11.79 0.46
CA ASP A 99 -0.54 -11.68 0.74
C ASP A 99 -0.28 -10.94 2.06
N LEU A 100 -0.99 -9.84 2.33
CA LEU A 100 -0.92 -9.16 3.63
C LEU A 100 -1.29 -10.10 4.79
N LYS A 101 -2.30 -10.96 4.61
CA LYS A 101 -2.68 -11.96 5.62
C LYS A 101 -1.61 -13.04 5.77
N ARG A 102 -1.06 -13.54 4.67
CA ARG A 102 0.06 -14.51 4.64
C ARG A 102 1.28 -13.98 5.39
N LEU A 103 1.61 -12.70 5.19
CA LEU A 103 2.66 -11.96 5.88
C LEU A 103 2.32 -11.62 7.35
N LYS A 104 1.15 -12.05 7.85
CA LYS A 104 0.68 -11.83 9.22
C LYS A 104 0.53 -10.34 9.58
N PHE A 105 0.20 -9.49 8.60
CA PHE A 105 -0.13 -8.09 8.88
C PHE A 105 -1.43 -8.05 9.70
N LYS A 106 -1.38 -7.38 10.85
CA LYS A 106 -2.59 -7.10 11.66
C LYS A 106 -3.40 -5.95 11.06
N ARG A 107 -2.73 -5.05 10.34
CA ARG A 107 -3.33 -3.91 9.67
C ARG A 107 -3.50 -4.18 8.17
N ILE A 108 -4.62 -4.80 7.80
CA ILE A 108 -4.98 -5.01 6.39
C ILE A 108 -5.32 -3.70 5.66
N ASN A 109 -5.78 -2.66 6.36
CA ASN A 109 -6.10 -1.38 5.75
C ASN A 109 -4.84 -0.56 5.43
N ILE A 110 -4.49 -0.52 4.15
CA ILE A 110 -3.51 0.39 3.56
C ILE A 110 -4.24 1.59 2.97
N ARG A 111 -3.67 2.79 3.13
CA ARG A 111 -4.29 4.03 2.63
C ARG A 111 -4.07 4.16 1.13
N ASN A 112 -5.00 4.81 0.42
CA ASN A 112 -4.87 5.09 -1.01
C ASN A 112 -3.51 5.68 -1.41
N ALA A 113 -3.01 6.66 -0.66
CA ALA A 113 -1.74 7.35 -0.93
C ALA A 113 -0.49 6.44 -0.89
N HIS A 114 -0.67 5.17 -0.49
CA HIS A 114 0.37 4.19 -0.27
C HIS A 114 0.21 2.95 -1.16
N ILE A 115 -0.77 2.95 -2.06
CA ILE A 115 -1.05 1.88 -3.01
C ILE A 115 -0.93 2.48 -4.41
N PHE A 116 0.03 1.99 -5.18
CA PHE A 116 0.34 2.47 -6.52
C PHE A 116 0.06 1.38 -7.54
N VAL A 117 -0.40 1.80 -8.72
CA VAL A 117 -0.70 0.93 -9.86
C VAL A 117 0.12 1.42 -11.05
N ASP A 118 0.95 0.54 -11.59
CA ASP A 118 1.75 0.85 -12.77
C ASP A 118 0.92 0.74 -14.07
N SER A 119 1.53 1.07 -15.21
CA SER A 119 0.88 1.01 -16.52
C SER A 119 0.47 -0.39 -16.97
N LYS A 120 0.95 -1.44 -16.30
CA LYS A 120 0.61 -2.85 -16.53
C LYS A 120 -0.50 -3.34 -15.57
N GLY A 121 -1.00 -2.46 -14.71
CA GLY A 121 -2.01 -2.79 -13.71
C GLY A 121 -1.44 -3.54 -12.50
N LYS A 122 -0.12 -3.52 -12.27
CA LYS A 122 0.52 -4.16 -11.12
C LYS A 122 0.51 -3.27 -9.90
N ILE A 123 0.18 -3.86 -8.75
CA ILE A 123 0.10 -3.12 -7.49
C ILE A 123 1.43 -3.18 -6.74
N MET A 124 1.88 -2.04 -6.26
CA MET A 124 2.94 -1.95 -5.25
C MET A 124 2.51 -1.07 -4.08
N ILE A 125 2.96 -1.43 -2.88
CA ILE A 125 2.74 -0.71 -1.64
C ILE A 125 4.04 -0.07 -1.18
N ILE A 126 3.92 1.18 -0.76
CA ILE A 126 4.98 1.90 -0.04
C ILE A 126 4.50 2.29 1.37
N ASP A 127 5.43 2.52 2.28
CA ASP A 127 5.16 3.10 3.60
C ASP A 127 3.99 2.47 4.42
N PRO A 128 3.88 1.13 4.52
CA PRO A 128 2.86 0.51 5.36
C PRO A 128 3.05 0.92 6.84
N ARG A 129 2.08 1.67 7.39
CA ARG A 129 2.19 2.22 8.76
C ARG A 129 1.66 1.26 9.81
N LYS A 130 2.50 0.91 10.78
CA LYS A 130 2.16 0.05 11.93
C LYS A 130 1.52 -1.29 11.52
N PRO A 131 2.08 -2.03 10.54
CA PRO A 131 1.45 -3.20 9.94
C PRO A 131 1.21 -4.35 10.95
N TYR A 132 2.11 -4.52 11.91
CA TYR A 132 2.08 -5.63 12.88
C TYR A 132 1.48 -5.28 14.25
N SER A 133 1.16 -4.01 14.50
CA SER A 133 0.66 -3.55 15.82
C SER A 133 -0.76 -3.01 15.79
N LYS A 134 -1.18 -2.33 14.72
CA LYS A 134 -2.55 -1.85 14.59
C LYS A 134 -3.43 -2.94 13.98
N ILE A 135 -4.61 -3.17 14.57
CA ILE A 135 -5.55 -4.18 14.05
C ILE A 135 -6.59 -3.51 13.15
N THR A 136 -6.63 -3.93 11.89
CA THR A 136 -7.74 -3.63 10.96
C THR A 136 -7.97 -4.87 10.10
N PRO A 137 -9.07 -5.62 10.31
CA PRO A 137 -9.26 -6.91 9.63
C PRO A 137 -9.58 -6.78 8.13
N TYR A 138 -9.94 -5.57 7.68
CA TYR A 138 -10.49 -5.31 6.34
C TYR A 138 -9.80 -4.12 5.64
N PRO A 139 -9.70 -4.16 4.30
CA PRO A 139 -9.11 -3.09 3.48
C PRO A 139 -10.11 -1.95 3.22
N LYS A 140 -10.47 -1.22 4.27
CA LYS A 140 -11.53 -0.20 4.23
C LYS A 140 -11.32 0.86 3.15
N ASP A 141 -10.10 1.34 2.94
CA ASP A 141 -9.84 2.40 1.96
C ASP A 141 -9.98 1.90 0.52
N ILE A 142 -9.58 0.65 0.22
CA ILE A 142 -9.87 0.01 -1.08
C ILE A 142 -11.38 -0.09 -1.30
N ILE A 143 -12.12 -0.57 -0.30
CA ILE A 143 -13.58 -0.73 -0.41
C ILE A 143 -14.25 0.62 -0.60
N LYS A 144 -13.82 1.66 0.13
CA LYS A 144 -14.33 3.02 -0.07
C LYS A 144 -14.10 3.51 -1.50
N ILE A 145 -12.92 3.25 -2.09
CA ILE A 145 -12.63 3.63 -3.48
C ILE A 145 -13.63 2.94 -4.42
N LEU A 146 -13.78 1.61 -4.29
CA LEU A 146 -14.68 0.83 -5.13
C LEU A 146 -16.14 1.27 -5.00
N VAL A 147 -16.61 1.54 -3.79
CA VAL A 147 -17.97 2.02 -3.54
C VAL A 147 -18.17 3.43 -4.09
N LYS A 148 -17.21 4.34 -3.84
CA LYS A 148 -17.27 5.72 -4.34
C LYS A 148 -17.31 5.79 -5.87
N LEU A 149 -16.68 4.83 -6.55
CA LEU A 149 -16.65 4.75 -8.00
C LEU A 149 -17.76 3.84 -8.58
N HIS A 150 -18.69 3.34 -7.76
CA HIS A 150 -19.77 2.42 -8.17
C HIS A 150 -19.26 1.11 -8.81
N LEU A 151 -18.08 0.63 -8.40
CA LEU A 151 -17.41 -0.55 -8.96
C LEU A 151 -17.42 -1.76 -8.01
N PHE A 152 -18.01 -1.64 -6.82
CA PHE A 152 -17.97 -2.72 -5.83
C PHE A 152 -18.70 -3.99 -6.29
N ASP A 153 -19.87 -3.88 -6.93
CA ASP A 153 -20.60 -5.04 -7.47
C ASP A 153 -19.83 -5.73 -8.58
N LYS A 154 -19.17 -4.96 -9.46
CA LYS A 154 -18.27 -5.48 -10.49
C LYS A 154 -17.11 -6.24 -9.85
N PHE A 155 -16.50 -5.67 -8.81
CA PHE A 155 -15.43 -6.33 -8.06
C PHE A 155 -15.89 -7.65 -7.43
N LEU A 156 -17.08 -7.71 -6.83
CA LEU A 156 -17.61 -8.97 -6.27
C LEU A 156 -17.83 -10.04 -7.34
N LYS A 157 -18.26 -9.67 -8.56
CA LYS A 157 -18.32 -10.61 -9.70
C LYS A 157 -16.94 -11.17 -10.04
N ASP A 158 -15.90 -10.33 -10.00
CA ASP A 158 -14.53 -10.80 -10.23
C ASP A 158 -14.03 -11.71 -9.11
N VAL A 159 -14.37 -11.41 -7.84
CA VAL A 159 -14.05 -12.29 -6.69
C VAL A 159 -14.70 -13.66 -6.88
N LEU A 160 -15.98 -13.71 -7.27
CA LEU A 160 -16.68 -14.98 -7.58
C LEU A 160 -15.97 -15.78 -8.67
N LYS A 161 -15.45 -15.09 -9.69
CA LYS A 161 -14.73 -15.72 -10.80
C LYS A 161 -13.34 -16.22 -10.42
N TYR A 162 -12.60 -15.46 -9.60
CA TYR A 162 -11.20 -15.76 -9.28
C TYR A 162 -11.03 -16.63 -8.03
N LYS A 163 -11.62 -16.21 -6.90
CA LYS A 163 -11.51 -16.86 -5.59
C LYS A 163 -12.86 -16.77 -4.84
N PRO A 164 -13.87 -17.58 -5.23
CA PRO A 164 -15.24 -17.44 -4.73
C PRO A 164 -15.38 -17.61 -3.22
N HIS A 165 -14.50 -18.40 -2.59
CA HIS A 165 -14.48 -18.58 -1.13
C HIS A 165 -14.22 -17.27 -0.36
N LEU A 166 -13.69 -16.22 -1.00
CA LEU A 166 -13.46 -14.90 -0.40
C LEU A 166 -14.68 -13.98 -0.43
N ILE A 167 -15.79 -14.37 -1.04
CA ILE A 167 -16.98 -13.51 -1.12
C ILE A 167 -17.48 -13.10 0.25
N SER A 168 -17.58 -14.05 1.18
CA SER A 168 -18.00 -13.77 2.56
C SER A 168 -17.09 -12.74 3.25
N TYR A 169 -15.78 -12.80 3.00
CA TYR A 169 -14.82 -11.83 3.51
C TYR A 169 -15.05 -10.43 2.95
N TRP A 170 -15.21 -10.29 1.63
CA TRP A 170 -15.41 -8.99 0.99
C TRP A 170 -16.78 -8.37 1.30
N THR A 171 -17.84 -9.18 1.38
CA THR A 171 -19.16 -8.72 1.85
C THR A 171 -19.11 -8.26 3.31
N SER A 172 -18.43 -9.01 4.18
CA SER A 172 -18.23 -8.60 5.58
C SER A 172 -17.44 -7.31 5.70
N ALA A 173 -16.45 -7.11 4.82
CA ALA A 173 -15.64 -5.92 4.77
C ALA A 173 -16.44 -4.67 4.34
N TYR A 174 -17.37 -4.83 3.39
CA TYR A 174 -18.34 -3.79 3.02
C TYR A 174 -19.28 -3.45 4.17
N ASN A 175 -19.86 -4.47 4.82
CA ASN A 175 -20.75 -4.27 5.97
C ASN A 175 -20.03 -3.58 7.13
N TYR A 176 -18.75 -3.91 7.35
CA TYR A 176 -17.90 -3.26 8.33
C TYR A 176 -17.72 -1.75 8.02
N LEU A 177 -17.63 -1.36 6.74
CA LEU A 177 -17.56 0.03 6.32
C LEU A 177 -18.91 0.75 6.46
N ALA A 178 -20.01 0.09 6.07
CA ALA A 178 -21.36 0.63 6.03
C ALA A 178 -21.99 0.75 7.43
N SER A 179 -21.52 -0.03 8.41
CA SER A 179 -22.00 0.03 9.79
C SER A 179 -21.81 1.46 10.35
N PRO A 180 -22.89 2.14 10.78
CA PRO A 180 -22.80 3.44 11.44
C PRO A 180 -21.82 3.36 12.61
N ARG A 181 -21.09 4.46 12.88
CA ARG A 181 -20.11 4.57 13.97
C ARG A 181 -20.75 4.32 15.36
N LYS A 182 -21.11 3.08 15.72
CA LYS A 182 -21.49 2.67 17.08
C LYS A 182 -20.35 2.79 18.11
N ARG A 183 -19.17 3.29 17.71
CA ARG A 183 -17.98 3.43 18.56
C ARG A 183 -17.68 4.87 19.03
N ARG A 184 -18.65 5.78 18.94
CA ARG A 184 -18.51 7.14 19.49
C ARG A 184 -19.30 7.39 20.80
N ILE A 185 -19.98 6.37 21.32
CA ILE A 185 -20.84 6.48 22.51
C ILE A 185 -20.17 5.95 23.81
N TYR A 186 -19.14 5.10 23.72
CA TYR A 186 -18.43 4.60 24.92
C TYR A 186 -17.09 5.31 25.19
N ARG A 187 -17.09 6.65 25.18
CA ARG A 187 -15.96 7.45 25.69
C ARG A 187 -16.36 8.50 26.73
N TYR A 188 -17.63 8.50 27.16
CA TYR A 188 -18.16 9.31 28.26
C TYR A 188 -19.20 8.51 29.06
N GLY A 189 -18.85 7.26 29.39
CA GLY A 189 -19.56 6.42 30.35
C GLY A 189 -18.55 5.76 31.26
#